data_AF-A0A4Q3N277-F1
#
_entry.id   AF-A0A4Q3N277-F1
#
_cell.length_a   1.000
_cell.length_b   1.000
_cell.length_c   1.000
_cell.angle_alpha   90.00
_cell.angle_beta   90.00
_cell.angle_gamma   90.00
#
_symmetry.space_group_name_H-M   'P 1'
#
loop_
_entity.id
_entity.type
_entity.pdbx_description
1 polymer ?
#
loop_
_entity_poly.entity_id
_entity_poly.type
_entity_poly.pdbx_seq_one_letter_code
_entity_poly.pdbx_strand_id
1 'polypeptide(L)'
;MPRFDEVRRAHQPSDTLLLDRHGEVLHRLRSDASVRRGPWVALEDVSPALRTAIVLSEDKRFWEHSGVDWQAVSAAAWSSLWNERTRGASTITMQLAGLLDEDWRRPAGGRSVGQKLGQTVAAKRLEAGWRKDQILEAYLNLAPFRGEVVGIDALSRTLFGKAPH
;
A
#
# COMPACT_ATOMS: atom_id res chain seq x y z
N MET A 1 -0.32 -15.97 6.11
CA MET A 1 -0.25 -14.51 6.16
C MET A 1 0.99 -14.15 6.97
N PRO A 2 1.93 -13.37 6.42
CA PRO A 2 3.13 -12.97 7.15
C PRO A 2 2.79 -12.01 8.31
N ARG A 3 3.68 -11.92 9.30
CA ARG A 3 3.63 -10.90 10.34
C ARG A 3 4.20 -9.57 9.83
N PHE A 4 3.81 -8.46 10.44
CA PHE A 4 4.30 -7.13 10.09
C PHE A 4 5.84 -7.05 10.09
N ASP A 5 6.48 -7.56 11.14
CA ASP A 5 7.95 -7.53 11.26
C ASP A 5 8.68 -8.41 10.25
N GLU A 6 8.01 -9.44 9.72
CA GLU A 6 8.57 -10.27 8.64
C GLU A 6 8.58 -9.47 7.33
N VAL A 7 7.47 -8.81 7.02
CA VAL A 7 7.34 -7.95 5.83
C VAL A 7 8.32 -6.79 5.88
N ARG A 8 8.40 -6.09 7.03
CA ARG A 8 9.33 -4.97 7.22
C ARG A 8 10.79 -5.40 7.06
N ARG A 9 11.18 -6.56 7.61
CA ARG A 9 12.56 -7.08 7.49
C ARG A 9 12.89 -7.57 6.08
N ALA A 10 11.90 -8.10 5.36
CA ALA A 10 12.08 -8.55 3.97
C ALA A 10 12.13 -7.39 2.96
N HIS A 11 11.72 -6.18 3.36
CA HIS A 11 11.71 -5.01 2.48
C HIS A 11 13.13 -4.60 2.10
N GLN A 12 13.41 -4.60 0.80
CA GLN A 12 14.67 -4.13 0.23
C GLN A 12 14.41 -2.95 -0.71
N PRO A 13 15.10 -1.80 -0.50
CA PRO A 13 15.08 -0.68 -1.45
C PRO A 13 15.64 -1.09 -2.80
N SER A 14 15.20 -0.43 -3.87
CA SER A 14 15.71 -0.64 -5.24
C SER A 14 17.02 0.08 -5.53
N ASP A 15 17.57 0.78 -4.53
CA ASP A 15 18.72 1.64 -4.67
C ASP A 15 19.77 1.31 -3.61
N THR A 16 21.03 1.30 -4.02
CA THR A 16 22.20 1.26 -3.13
C THR A 16 22.73 2.68 -2.95
N LEU A 17 22.92 3.08 -1.70
CA LEU A 17 23.51 4.38 -1.36
C LEU A 17 25.04 4.24 -1.34
N LEU A 18 25.71 5.03 -2.17
CA LEU A 18 27.13 5.32 -2.06
C LEU A 18 27.28 6.47 -1.07
N LEU A 19 27.86 6.17 0.08
CA LEU A 19 28.11 7.13 1.15
C LEU A 19 29.57 7.61 1.10
N ASP A 20 29.82 8.83 1.55
CA ASP A 20 31.17 9.26 1.85
C ASP A 20 31.65 8.70 3.21
N ARG A 21 32.89 9.03 3.59
CA ARG A 21 33.46 8.60 4.89
C ARG A 21 32.75 9.18 6.12
N HIS A 22 31.91 10.20 5.95
CA HIS A 22 31.13 10.85 6.99
C HIS A 22 29.69 10.35 7.04
N GLY A 23 29.29 9.45 6.12
CA GLY A 23 27.94 8.88 6.03
C GLY A 23 27.00 9.69 5.15
N GLU A 24 27.47 10.74 4.47
CA GLU A 24 26.66 11.56 3.57
C GLU A 24 26.47 10.86 2.22
N VAL A 25 25.27 10.99 1.63
CA VAL A 25 24.93 10.32 0.38
C VAL A 25 25.61 11.02 -0.80
N LEU A 26 26.62 10.37 -1.39
CA LEU A 26 27.30 10.83 -2.61
C LEU A 26 26.53 10.46 -3.87
N HIS A 27 26.03 9.22 -3.94
CA HIS A 27 25.33 8.71 -5.11
C HIS A 27 24.31 7.64 -4.74
N ARG A 28 23.32 7.45 -5.62
CA ARG A 28 22.26 6.46 -5.47
C ARG A 28 22.25 5.61 -6.72
N LEU A 29 22.83 4.42 -6.62
CA LEU A 29 22.89 3.47 -7.72
C LEU A 29 21.63 2.61 -7.70
N ARG A 30 20.92 2.57 -8.82
CA ARG A 30 19.73 1.74 -8.95
C ARG A 30 20.14 0.26 -9.09
N SER A 31 19.87 -0.55 -8.08
CA SER A 31 20.16 -1.98 -8.06
C SER A 31 19.08 -2.81 -8.77
N ASP A 32 17.85 -2.30 -8.83
CA ASP A 32 16.76 -2.88 -9.61
C ASP A 32 16.15 -1.83 -10.54
N ALA A 33 16.35 -2.00 -11.85
CA ALA A 33 15.84 -1.08 -12.86
C ALA A 33 14.32 -1.20 -13.07
N SER A 34 13.69 -2.30 -12.65
CA SER A 34 12.27 -2.58 -12.88
C SER A 34 11.33 -1.87 -11.89
N VAL A 35 11.83 -1.48 -10.72
CA VAL A 35 11.05 -0.83 -9.65
C VAL A 35 11.84 0.29 -9.00
N ARG A 36 11.18 1.36 -8.58
CA ARG A 36 11.74 2.47 -7.82
C ARG A 36 11.13 2.45 -6.42
N ARG A 37 11.83 1.82 -5.49
CA ARG A 37 11.39 1.57 -4.12
C ARG A 37 12.39 2.17 -3.13
N GLY A 38 11.89 3.04 -2.26
CA GLY A 38 12.69 3.68 -1.22
C GLY A 38 12.91 2.80 0.02
N PRO A 39 13.70 3.29 1.00
CA PRO A 39 13.75 2.71 2.35
C PRO A 39 12.36 2.63 2.98
N TRP A 40 12.21 1.67 3.90
CA TRP A 40 11.00 1.58 4.70
C TRP A 40 10.90 2.80 5.62
N VAL A 41 9.76 3.48 5.59
CA VAL A 41 9.47 4.65 6.41
C VAL A 41 8.48 4.24 7.49
N ALA A 42 8.86 4.45 8.76
CA ALA A 42 7.94 4.19 9.86
C ALA A 42 6.75 5.14 9.77
N LEU A 43 5.57 4.72 10.22
CA LEU A 43 4.37 5.54 10.06
C LEU A 43 4.55 6.89 10.72
N GLU A 44 5.20 6.93 11.89
CA GLU A 44 5.53 8.14 12.65
C GLU A 44 6.36 9.17 11.88
N ASP A 45 7.19 8.72 10.93
CA ASP A 45 8.04 9.56 10.09
C ASP A 45 7.32 10.07 8.83
N VAL A 46 6.09 9.64 8.55
CA VAL A 46 5.32 10.13 7.40
C VAL A 46 4.58 11.41 7.79
N SER A 47 4.58 12.46 6.97
CA SER A 47 3.77 13.67 7.27
C SER A 47 2.31 13.33 7.63
N PRO A 48 1.77 13.82 8.77
CA PRO A 48 0.37 13.57 9.15
C PRO A 48 -0.64 13.97 8.08
N ALA A 49 -0.39 15.09 7.39
CA ALA A 49 -1.24 15.56 6.29
C ALA A 49 -1.29 14.56 5.13
N LEU A 50 -0.16 13.93 4.81
CA LEU A 50 -0.06 12.91 3.77
C LEU A 50 -0.79 11.62 4.18
N ARG A 51 -0.65 11.18 5.44
CA ARG A 51 -1.41 10.04 5.99
C ARG A 51 -2.91 10.28 5.86
N THR A 52 -3.39 11.45 6.28
CA THR A 52 -4.81 11.82 6.20
C THR A 52 -5.30 11.90 4.76
N ALA A 53 -4.53 12.51 3.85
CA ALA A 53 -4.91 12.63 2.44
C ALA A 53 -5.07 11.26 1.78
N ILE A 54 -4.14 10.32 2.02
CA ILE A 54 -4.20 8.97 1.47
C ILE A 54 -5.40 8.20 2.03
N VAL A 55 -5.59 8.21 3.36
CA VAL A 55 -6.73 7.54 3.99
C VAL A 55 -8.05 8.10 3.46
N LEU A 56 -8.22 9.42 3.37
CA LEU A 56 -9.47 10.02 2.87
C LEU A 56 -9.70 9.77 1.37
N SER A 57 -8.64 9.60 0.58
CA SER A 57 -8.75 9.32 -0.85
C SER A 57 -9.06 7.85 -1.13
N GLU A 58 -8.39 6.93 -0.44
CA GLU A 58 -8.47 5.49 -0.70
C GLU A 58 -9.53 4.78 0.14
N ASP A 59 -9.68 5.16 1.41
CA ASP A 59 -10.49 4.43 2.39
C ASP A 59 -10.94 5.33 3.55
N LYS A 60 -11.95 6.16 3.31
CA LYS A 60 -12.42 7.20 4.23
C LYS A 60 -12.77 6.67 5.63
N ARG A 61 -13.21 5.42 5.72
CA ARG A 61 -13.62 4.76 6.96
C ARG A 61 -12.59 3.74 7.45
N PHE A 62 -11.33 3.86 7.02
CA PHE A 62 -10.26 2.92 7.36
C PHE A 62 -10.19 2.56 8.84
N TRP A 63 -10.39 3.55 9.72
CA TRP A 63 -10.32 3.36 11.18
C TRP A 63 -11.58 2.74 11.79
N GLU A 64 -12.70 2.69 11.05
CA GLU A 64 -14.00 2.25 11.55
C GLU A 64 -14.31 0.79 11.21
N HIS A 65 -13.67 0.20 10.19
CA HIS A 65 -13.94 -1.17 9.75
C HIS A 65 -12.81 -2.14 10.09
N SER A 66 -13.08 -3.45 10.09
CA SER A 66 -12.07 -4.52 10.29
C SER A 66 -11.76 -5.21 8.95
N GLY A 67 -11.08 -4.49 8.07
CA GLY A 67 -10.64 -4.98 6.76
C GLY A 67 -11.59 -4.80 5.59
N VAL A 68 -12.91 -4.92 5.80
CA VAL A 68 -13.90 -4.69 4.73
C VAL A 68 -14.91 -3.67 5.18
N ASP A 69 -15.09 -2.64 4.36
CA ASP A 69 -16.12 -1.64 4.54
C ASP A 69 -17.45 -2.13 3.95
N TRP A 70 -18.24 -2.81 4.77
CA TRP A 70 -19.54 -3.36 4.36
C TRP A 70 -20.55 -2.31 3.93
N GLN A 71 -20.43 -1.08 4.44
CA GLN A 71 -21.29 0.03 4.06
C GLN A 71 -20.89 0.56 2.66
N ALA A 72 -19.60 0.59 2.34
CA ALA A 72 -19.13 0.95 1.00
C ALA A 72 -19.46 -0.17 0.00
N VAL A 73 -19.32 -1.44 0.41
CA VAL A 73 -19.67 -2.60 -0.42
C VAL A 73 -21.16 -2.61 -0.75
N SER A 74 -22.04 -2.37 0.22
CA SER A 74 -23.48 -2.31 -0.02
C SER A 74 -23.86 -1.11 -0.90
N ALA A 75 -23.32 0.08 -0.62
CA ALA A 75 -23.55 1.26 -1.45
C ALA A 75 -23.04 1.07 -2.90
N ALA A 76 -21.86 0.46 -3.07
CA ALA A 76 -21.29 0.17 -4.38
C ALA A 76 -22.05 -0.94 -5.12
N ALA A 77 -22.62 -1.93 -4.42
CA ALA A 77 -23.47 -2.94 -5.03
C ALA A 77 -24.77 -2.33 -5.55
N TRP A 78 -25.40 -1.45 -4.76
CA TRP A 78 -26.57 -0.67 -5.19
C TRP A 78 -26.26 0.27 -6.35
N SER A 79 -25.10 0.94 -6.33
CA SER A 79 -24.68 1.82 -7.44
C SER A 79 -24.30 1.04 -8.70
N SER A 80 -23.72 -0.17 -8.55
CA SER A 80 -23.33 -1.02 -9.68
C SER A 80 -24.54 -1.61 -10.41
N LEU A 81 -25.66 -1.81 -9.70
CA LEU A 81 -26.96 -2.15 -10.31
C LEU A 81 -27.55 -0.99 -11.13
N TRP A 82 -27.11 0.25 -10.89
CA TRP A 82 -27.58 1.46 -11.58
C TRP A 82 -26.54 2.08 -12.54
N ASN A 83 -25.26 1.69 -12.47
CA ASN A 83 -24.16 2.28 -13.22
C ASN A 83 -22.93 1.34 -13.27
N GLU A 84 -22.36 1.08 -14.45
CA GLU A 84 -21.29 0.07 -14.67
C GLU A 84 -19.89 0.40 -14.07
N ARG A 85 -19.74 1.45 -13.25
CA ARG A 85 -18.41 1.83 -12.72
C ARG A 85 -18.16 1.32 -11.31
N THR A 86 -17.57 0.14 -11.24
CA THR A 86 -17.03 -0.53 -10.02
C THR A 86 -15.71 0.07 -9.51
N ARG A 87 -15.47 1.38 -9.66
CA ARG A 87 -14.28 2.04 -9.09
C ARG A 87 -14.58 2.46 -7.65
N GLY A 88 -13.92 1.84 -6.66
CA GLY A 88 -13.78 2.44 -5.33
C GLY A 88 -14.18 1.62 -4.10
N ALA A 89 -14.60 0.36 -4.23
CA ALA A 89 -15.06 -0.42 -3.06
C ALA A 89 -13.95 -1.22 -2.32
N SER A 90 -12.68 -1.10 -2.71
CA SER A 90 -11.58 -1.88 -2.08
C SER A 90 -10.86 -1.05 -1.02
N THR A 91 -10.93 -1.50 0.23
CA THR A 91 -10.26 -0.90 1.40
C THR A 91 -8.74 -0.98 1.29
N ILE A 92 -8.03 -0.15 2.06
CA ILE A 92 -6.57 -0.20 2.19
C ILE A 92 -6.10 -1.62 2.58
N THR A 93 -6.81 -2.27 3.50
CA THR A 93 -6.49 -3.63 3.95
C THR A 93 -6.64 -4.67 2.83
N MET A 94 -7.70 -4.57 2.00
CA MET A 94 -7.87 -5.47 0.85
C MET A 94 -6.81 -5.25 -0.21
N GLN A 95 -6.44 -3.99 -0.46
CA GLN A 95 -5.36 -3.67 -1.38
C GLN A 95 -4.03 -4.23 -0.86
N LEU A 96 -3.69 -4.01 0.41
CA LEU A 96 -2.49 -4.55 1.04
C LEU A 96 -2.45 -6.08 1.02
N ALA A 97 -3.56 -6.75 1.32
CA ALA A 97 -3.65 -8.21 1.24
C ALA A 97 -3.33 -8.74 -0.16
N GLY A 98 -3.72 -8.01 -1.22
CA GLY A 98 -3.35 -8.34 -2.59
C GLY A 98 -1.91 -8.00 -2.99
N LEU A 99 -1.20 -7.19 -2.20
CA LEU A 99 0.23 -6.89 -2.40
C LEU A 99 1.12 -7.93 -1.71
N LEU A 100 0.67 -8.47 -0.58
CA LEU A 100 1.43 -9.44 0.22
C LEU A 100 1.30 -10.89 -0.24
N ASP A 101 0.36 -11.17 -1.13
CA ASP A 101 0.05 -12.53 -1.55
C ASP A 101 -0.06 -12.57 -3.08
N GLU A 102 0.89 -13.27 -3.71
CA GLU A 102 0.97 -13.42 -5.16
C GLU A 102 -0.25 -14.13 -5.74
N ASP A 103 -0.87 -15.05 -4.98
CA ASP A 103 -2.08 -15.76 -5.38
C ASP A 103 -3.28 -14.83 -5.54
N TRP A 104 -3.23 -13.65 -4.89
CA TRP A 104 -4.29 -12.63 -4.93
C TRP A 104 -3.87 -11.34 -5.63
N ARG A 105 -2.70 -11.29 -6.29
CA ARG A 105 -2.31 -10.17 -7.16
C ARG A 105 -3.33 -10.01 -8.29
N ARG A 106 -3.68 -8.76 -8.61
CA ARG A 106 -4.67 -8.42 -9.63
C ARG A 106 -4.21 -8.94 -11.00
N PRO A 107 -4.92 -9.89 -11.64
CA PRO A 107 -4.57 -10.33 -13.00
C PRO A 107 -4.78 -9.19 -14.00
N ALA A 108 -3.99 -9.18 -15.09
CA ALA A 108 -4.05 -8.16 -16.14
C ALA A 108 -5.43 -8.06 -16.83
N GLY A 109 -6.27 -9.11 -16.76
CA GLY A 109 -7.62 -9.17 -17.33
C GLY A 109 -8.77 -8.70 -16.43
N GLY A 110 -8.49 -8.16 -15.24
CA GLY A 110 -9.52 -7.83 -14.24
C GLY A 110 -9.79 -8.96 -13.24
N ARG A 111 -10.55 -8.66 -12.18
CA ARG A 111 -10.80 -9.59 -11.05
C ARG A 111 -12.09 -10.37 -11.25
N SER A 112 -12.03 -11.69 -11.10
CA SER A 112 -13.25 -12.50 -10.95
C SER A 112 -13.90 -12.27 -9.58
N VAL A 113 -15.20 -12.57 -9.46
CA VAL A 113 -15.93 -12.46 -8.18
C VAL A 113 -15.29 -13.34 -7.10
N GLY A 114 -14.79 -14.53 -7.47
CA GLY A 114 -14.07 -15.43 -6.56
C GLY A 114 -12.77 -14.84 -6.01
N GLN A 115 -11.99 -14.15 -6.85
CA GLN A 115 -10.76 -13.47 -6.39
C GLN A 115 -11.06 -12.33 -5.42
N LYS A 116 -12.17 -11.59 -5.60
CA LYS A 116 -12.61 -10.57 -4.63
C LYS A 116 -12.97 -11.19 -3.27
N LEU A 117 -13.61 -12.36 -3.26
CA LEU A 117 -13.94 -13.07 -2.02
C LEU A 117 -12.68 -13.57 -1.30
N GLY A 118 -11.70 -14.10 -2.03
CA GLY A 118 -10.40 -14.49 -1.47
C GLY A 118 -9.69 -13.32 -0.78
N GLN A 119 -9.71 -12.13 -1.41
CA GLN A 119 -9.16 -10.92 -0.81
C GLN A 119 -9.90 -10.43 0.43
N THR A 120 -11.23 -10.58 0.49
CA THR A 120 -12.00 -10.28 1.70
C THR A 120 -11.56 -11.17 2.87
N VAL A 121 -11.36 -12.47 2.62
CA VAL A 121 -10.88 -13.40 3.64
C VAL A 121 -9.44 -13.07 4.05
N ALA A 122 -8.59 -12.76 3.08
CA ALA A 122 -7.21 -12.34 3.33
C ALA A 122 -7.15 -11.05 4.15
N ALA A 123 -7.94 -10.02 3.81
CA ALA A 123 -8.02 -8.76 4.54
C ALA A 123 -8.46 -8.97 6.00
N LYS A 124 -9.46 -9.83 6.23
CA LYS A 124 -9.89 -10.17 7.60
C LYS A 124 -8.78 -10.88 8.40
N ARG A 125 -8.06 -11.82 7.78
CA ARG A 125 -6.93 -12.49 8.43
C ARG A 125 -5.79 -11.52 8.75
N LEU A 126 -5.56 -10.55 7.87
CA LEU A 126 -4.56 -9.51 8.08
C LEU A 126 -4.94 -8.63 9.28
N GLU A 127 -6.18 -8.15 9.35
CA GLU A 127 -6.70 -7.35 10.47
C GLU A 127 -6.76 -8.09 11.80
N ALA A 128 -6.86 -9.42 11.77
CA ALA A 128 -6.80 -10.23 12.99
C ALA A 128 -5.38 -10.32 13.57
N GLY A 129 -4.34 -10.17 12.74
CA GLY A 129 -2.95 -10.33 13.15
C GLY A 129 -2.15 -9.02 13.20
N TRP A 130 -2.64 -7.95 12.58
CA TRP A 130 -1.94 -6.69 12.42
C TRP A 130 -2.80 -5.56 12.96
N ARG A 131 -2.16 -4.59 13.61
CA ARG A 131 -2.82 -3.36 14.06
C ARG A 131 -3.06 -2.41 12.89
N LYS A 132 -4.02 -1.49 13.02
CA LYS A 132 -4.39 -0.53 11.97
C LYS A 132 -3.24 0.39 11.53
N ASP A 133 -2.43 0.84 12.47
CA ASP A 133 -1.20 1.59 12.21
C ASP A 133 -0.21 0.77 11.37
N GLN A 134 0.00 -0.51 11.70
CA GLN A 134 0.87 -1.41 10.94
C GLN A 134 0.36 -1.67 9.52
N ILE A 135 -0.96 -1.80 9.36
CA ILE A 135 -1.60 -1.95 8.05
C ILE A 135 -1.36 -0.70 7.20
N LEU A 136 -1.60 0.48 7.76
CA LEU A 136 -1.38 1.73 7.05
C LEU A 136 0.11 1.92 6.71
N GLU A 137 1.01 1.65 7.65
CA GLU A 137 2.46 1.74 7.44
C GLU A 137 2.92 0.86 6.28
N ALA A 138 2.53 -0.42 6.30
CA ALA A 138 2.92 -1.35 5.25
C ALA A 138 2.29 -0.98 3.91
N TYR A 139 1.03 -0.54 3.91
CA TYR A 139 0.40 -0.04 2.69
C TYR A 139 1.17 1.13 2.10
N LEU A 140 1.53 2.13 2.90
CA LEU A 140 2.30 3.28 2.44
C LEU A 140 3.68 2.91 1.89
N ASN A 141 4.30 1.84 2.38
CA ASN A 141 5.61 1.39 1.91
C ASN A 141 5.55 0.45 0.69
N LEU A 142 4.44 -0.26 0.48
CA LEU A 142 4.32 -1.31 -0.54
C LEU A 142 3.40 -0.92 -1.71
N ALA A 143 2.55 0.09 -1.55
CA ALA A 143 1.61 0.49 -2.58
C ALA A 143 2.35 0.93 -3.87
N PRO A 144 1.98 0.37 -5.04
CA PRO A 144 2.47 0.87 -6.31
C PRO A 144 1.75 2.16 -6.68
N PHE A 145 2.53 3.16 -7.09
CA PHE A 145 2.06 4.43 -7.62
C PHE A 145 2.28 4.47 -9.14
N ARG A 146 2.26 5.67 -9.74
CA ARG A 146 2.44 5.81 -11.19
C ARG A 146 3.85 5.40 -11.63
N GLY A 147 3.93 4.67 -12.75
CA GLY A 147 5.18 4.21 -13.33
C GLY A 147 5.84 3.13 -12.48
N GLU A 148 7.14 3.28 -12.22
CA GLU A 148 7.94 2.31 -11.45
C GLU A 148 7.91 2.59 -9.95
N VAL A 149 7.22 3.65 -9.50
CA VAL A 149 7.27 4.13 -8.12
C VAL A 149 6.51 3.20 -7.19
N VAL A 150 7.18 2.70 -6.15
CA VAL A 150 6.60 1.88 -5.09
C VAL A 150 6.95 2.47 -3.73
N GLY A 151 5.92 2.69 -2.92
CA GLY A 151 6.07 3.21 -1.58
C GLY A 151 6.18 4.74 -1.50
N ILE A 152 5.93 5.25 -0.30
CA ILE A 152 5.73 6.67 -0.04
C ILE A 152 7.02 7.50 -0.11
N ASP A 153 8.17 6.90 0.23
CA ASP A 153 9.48 7.56 0.08
C ASP A 153 9.78 7.84 -1.40
N ALA A 154 9.65 6.82 -2.24
CA ALA A 154 9.87 6.95 -3.68
C ALA A 154 8.87 7.94 -4.30
N LEU A 155 7.60 7.91 -3.86
CA LEU A 155 6.58 8.86 -4.30
C LEU A 155 6.96 10.30 -3.96
N SER A 156 7.31 10.56 -2.71
CA SER A 156 7.59 11.91 -2.21
C SER A 156 8.78 12.53 -2.92
N ARG A 157 9.82 11.72 -3.16
CA ARG A 157 11.02 12.16 -3.91
C ARG A 157 10.70 12.41 -5.38
N THR A 158 9.92 11.54 -6.01
CA THR A 158 9.62 11.64 -7.44
C THR A 158 8.68 12.80 -7.75
N LEU A 159 7.66 13.01 -6.92
CA LEU A 159 6.65 14.05 -7.17
C LEU A 159 7.03 15.42 -6.61
N PHE A 160 7.72 15.48 -5.46
CA PHE A 160 7.94 16.73 -4.74
C PHE A 160 9.41 17.07 -4.53
N GLY A 161 10.35 16.19 -4.91
CA GLY A 161 11.78 16.38 -4.64
C GLY A 161 12.11 16.41 -3.14
N LYS A 162 11.23 15.87 -2.29
CA LYS A 162 11.33 15.94 -0.83
C LYS A 162 11.27 14.55 -0.20
N ALA A 163 11.85 14.44 0.98
CA ALA A 163 11.64 13.27 1.84
C ALA A 163 10.19 13.30 2.40
N PRO A 164 9.62 12.13 2.78
CA PRO A 164 8.23 12.03 3.23
C PRO A 164 7.95 12.55 4.66
N HIS A 165 8.99 13.02 5.38
CA HIS A 165 8.92 13.58 6.73
C HIS A 165 8.71 15.09 6.74
#